data_AF-X0RTA5-F1
#
_entry.id   AF-X0RTA5-F1
#
_cell.length_a   1.000
_cell.length_b   1.000
_cell.length_c   1.000
_cell.angle_alpha   90.00
_cell.angle_beta   90.00
_cell.angle_gamma   90.00
#
_symmetry.space_group_name_H-M   'P 1'
#
loop_
_entity.id
_entity.type
_entity.pdbx_description
1 polymer ?
#
loop_
_entity_poly.entity_id
_entity_poly.type
_entity_poly.pdbx_seq_one_letter_code
_entity_poly.pdbx_strand_id
1 'polypeptide(L)'
;MRILEDQEGYVPSVYELLMKDDLVSMFQPSIDTGEFTYNMEDGKIWRTINLSGELESAGPINRPWCYTHTPKDQPCIWYRSIEKLFGFIPSKCLNCWKVVVRPQSIVELFDLCDLQHEMAAEDDSCHCKCGIEKRDYVFGNYGGYFYNPSLEKGLDRRDEVREKC
;
A
#
# COMPACT_ATOMS: atom_id res chain seq x y z
N MET A 1 10.48 19.12 6.97
CA MET A 1 10.00 20.02 8.04
C MET A 1 11.11 21.03 8.33
N ARG A 2 11.08 22.20 7.70
CA ARG A 2 11.94 23.32 8.12
C ARG A 2 11.23 23.99 9.29
N ILE A 3 11.84 23.94 10.47
CA ILE A 3 11.44 24.79 11.59
C ILE A 3 11.82 26.20 11.13
N LEU A 4 10.82 27.01 10.79
CA LEU A 4 11.02 28.45 10.62
C LEU A 4 11.38 28.95 12.01
N GLU A 5 12.65 29.29 12.21
CA GLU A 5 13.11 29.96 13.42
C GLU A 5 12.28 31.22 13.62
N ASP A 6 11.74 31.36 14.83
CA ASP A 6 10.93 32.50 15.26
C ASP A 6 11.71 33.80 15.03
N GLN A 7 11.38 34.54 13.96
CA GLN A 7 11.81 35.93 13.83
C GLN A 7 10.93 36.78 14.73
N GLU A 8 11.55 37.40 15.75
CA GLU A 8 10.86 38.28 16.70
C GLU A 8 9.98 39.30 15.97
N GLY A 9 8.67 39.25 16.25
CA GLY A 9 7.69 40.22 15.75
C GLY A 9 6.88 39.80 14.52
N TYR A 10 7.13 38.62 13.93
CA TYR A 10 6.30 38.12 12.83
C TYR A 10 4.96 37.56 13.34
N VAL A 11 3.85 38.17 12.94
CA VAL A 11 2.50 37.62 13.15
C VAL A 11 2.01 37.07 11.81
N PRO A 12 1.93 35.73 11.63
CA PRO A 12 1.44 35.15 10.39
C PRO A 12 -0.02 35.55 10.15
N SER A 13 -0.35 35.83 8.90
CA SER A 13 -1.74 36.03 8.48
C SER A 13 -2.57 34.77 8.71
N VAL A 14 -3.89 34.94 8.83
CA VAL A 14 -4.83 33.80 8.90
C VAL A 14 -4.62 32.85 7.71
N TYR A 15 -4.35 33.39 6.53
CA TYR A 15 -4.08 32.59 5.33
C TYR A 15 -2.80 31.76 5.48
N GLU A 16 -1.70 32.34 5.98
CA GLU A 16 -0.45 31.60 6.20
C GLU A 16 -0.56 30.53 7.30
N LEU A 17 -1.36 30.80 8.33
CA LEU A 17 -1.70 29.80 9.35
C LEU A 17 -2.50 28.65 8.74
N LEU A 18 -3.46 28.93 7.85
CA LEU A 18 -4.24 27.90 7.15
C LEU A 18 -3.40 27.11 6.14
N MET A 19 -2.47 27.78 5.43
CA MET A 19 -1.58 27.14 4.46
C MET A 19 -0.51 26.25 5.10
N LYS A 20 -0.14 26.53 6.36
CA LYS A 20 0.79 25.69 7.13
C LYS A 20 0.29 24.26 7.27
N ASP A 21 -1.04 24.09 7.31
CA ASP A 21 -1.74 22.82 7.48
C ASP A 21 -2.66 22.51 6.27
N ASP A 22 -2.27 22.93 5.05
CA ASP A 22 -3.03 22.61 3.83
C ASP A 22 -2.90 21.13 3.45
N LEU A 23 -3.64 20.31 4.18
CA LEU A 23 -3.75 18.88 3.96
C LEU A 23 -4.37 18.56 2.59
N VAL A 24 -5.21 19.43 2.03
CA VAL A 24 -5.86 19.18 0.74
C VAL A 24 -4.84 19.23 -0.38
N SER A 25 -4.04 20.29 -0.46
CA SER A 25 -2.96 20.40 -1.44
C SER A 25 -1.92 19.30 -1.29
N MET A 26 -1.67 18.83 -0.06
CA MET A 26 -0.82 17.67 0.18
C MET A 26 -1.38 16.40 -0.48
N PHE A 27 -2.69 16.15 -0.38
CA PHE A 27 -3.34 15.00 -1.00
C PHE A 27 -3.61 15.16 -2.50
N GLN A 28 -3.44 16.35 -3.07
CA GLN A 28 -3.74 16.66 -4.49
C GLN A 28 -3.13 15.66 -5.48
N PRO A 29 -1.84 15.25 -5.38
CA PRO A 29 -1.29 14.25 -6.30
C PRO A 29 -2.01 12.89 -6.22
N SER A 30 -2.49 12.52 -5.04
CA SER A 30 -3.23 11.27 -4.83
C SER A 30 -4.69 11.40 -5.29
N ILE A 31 -5.25 12.61 -5.28
CA ILE A 31 -6.57 12.92 -5.87
C ILE A 31 -6.49 12.88 -7.41
N ASP A 32 -5.47 13.53 -7.98
CA ASP A 32 -5.24 13.58 -9.44
C ASP A 32 -5.03 12.20 -10.06
N THR A 33 -4.45 11.28 -9.29
CA THR A 33 -4.25 9.87 -9.71
C THR A 33 -5.47 8.98 -9.45
N GLY A 34 -6.54 9.52 -8.87
CA GLY A 34 -7.75 8.79 -8.51
C GLY A 34 -7.61 7.85 -7.31
N GLU A 35 -6.52 7.93 -6.54
CA GLU A 35 -6.34 7.13 -5.31
C GLU A 35 -7.31 7.58 -4.20
N PHE A 36 -7.64 8.88 -4.18
CA PHE A 36 -8.62 9.47 -3.27
C PHE A 36 -9.61 10.37 -4.02
N THR A 37 -10.81 10.53 -3.45
CA THR A 37 -11.78 11.55 -3.82
C THR A 37 -11.94 12.54 -2.67
N TYR A 38 -12.19 13.81 -3.00
CA TYR A 38 -12.54 14.83 -2.03
C TYR A 38 -14.02 15.20 -2.21
N ASN A 39 -14.79 15.06 -1.13
CA ASN A 39 -16.20 15.47 -1.13
C ASN A 39 -16.30 16.92 -0.65
N MET A 40 -16.73 17.81 -1.54
CA MET A 40 -16.91 19.23 -1.26
C MET A 40 -18.06 19.51 -0.26
N GLU A 41 -19.03 18.60 -0.13
CA GLU A 41 -20.21 18.80 0.72
C GLU A 41 -19.90 18.56 2.21
N ASP A 42 -19.13 17.52 2.53
CA ASP A 42 -18.79 17.17 3.91
C ASP A 42 -17.31 17.41 4.28
N GLY A 43 -16.51 17.88 3.31
CA GLY A 43 -15.11 18.23 3.49
C GLY A 43 -14.20 17.03 3.75
N LYS A 44 -14.63 15.80 3.44
CA LYS A 44 -13.87 14.59 3.71
C LYS A 44 -13.13 14.07 2.48
N ILE A 45 -11.95 13.51 2.73
CA ILE A 45 -11.18 12.75 1.76
C ILE A 45 -11.54 11.28 1.94
N TRP A 46 -12.03 10.65 0.87
CA TRP A 46 -12.38 9.24 0.83
C TRP A 46 -11.41 8.51 -0.08
N ARG A 47 -11.17 7.23 0.20
CA ARG A 47 -10.52 6.36 -0.76
C ARG A 47 -11.49 6.12 -1.91
N THR A 48 -11.03 6.26 -3.15
CA THR A 48 -11.83 5.85 -4.31
C THR A 48 -11.99 4.32 -4.28
N ILE A 49 -13.21 3.84 -4.05
CA ILE A 49 -13.60 2.43 -4.19
C ILE A 49 -14.56 2.41 -5.37
N ASN A 50 -14.23 1.68 -6.45
CA ASN A 50 -15.18 1.53 -7.55
C ASN A 50 -16.38 0.68 -7.07
N LEU A 51 -17.58 1.06 -7.51
CA LEU A 51 -18.89 0.55 -7.07
C LEU A 51 -19.12 -0.96 -7.30
N SER A 52 -18.17 -1.69 -7.90
CA SER A 52 -18.24 -3.15 -8.04
C SER A 52 -17.79 -3.91 -6.79
N GLY A 53 -17.20 -3.26 -5.79
CA GLY A 53 -16.59 -3.96 -4.64
C GLY A 53 -15.36 -4.80 -5.02
N GLU A 54 -15.12 -4.96 -6.31
CA GLU A 54 -13.90 -5.43 -6.89
C GLU A 54 -12.95 -4.25 -7.03
N LEU A 55 -11.69 -4.50 -6.67
CA LEU A 55 -10.58 -3.67 -7.03
C LEU A 55 -10.37 -3.81 -8.55
N GLU A 56 -11.34 -3.38 -9.38
CA GLU A 56 -11.10 -3.23 -10.81
C GLU A 56 -9.85 -2.37 -10.91
N SER A 57 -8.88 -2.90 -11.63
CA SER A 57 -7.53 -2.44 -11.81
C SER A 57 -7.47 -1.12 -12.59
N ALA A 58 -8.28 -0.13 -12.21
CA ALA A 58 -8.22 1.27 -12.64
C ALA A 58 -7.00 2.02 -12.08
N GLY A 59 -5.94 1.28 -11.75
CA GLY A 59 -4.61 1.85 -11.75
C GLY A 59 -4.13 2.05 -13.18
N PRO A 60 -3.10 2.88 -13.41
CA PRO A 60 -2.44 2.90 -14.71
C PRO A 60 -2.12 1.47 -15.14
N ILE A 61 -2.41 1.12 -16.39
CA ILE A 61 -2.30 -0.21 -17.05
C ILE A 61 -0.91 -0.89 -16.85
N ASN A 62 0.05 -0.19 -16.25
CA ASN A 62 1.44 -0.58 -16.07
C ASN A 62 1.86 -0.67 -14.58
N ARG A 63 1.08 -1.37 -13.75
CA ARG A 63 1.53 -1.71 -12.39
C ARG A 63 2.39 -2.98 -12.44
N PRO A 64 3.61 -2.97 -11.89
CA PRO A 64 4.45 -4.17 -11.90
C PRO A 64 3.98 -5.27 -10.94
N TRP A 65 3.02 -4.97 -10.05
CA TRP A 65 2.50 -5.90 -9.05
C TRP A 65 1.01 -6.18 -9.27
N CYS A 66 0.64 -7.46 -9.31
CA CYS A 66 -0.72 -7.97 -9.28
C CYS A 66 -1.12 -8.28 -7.84
N TYR A 67 -2.16 -7.62 -7.34
CA TYR A 67 -2.73 -7.91 -6.03
C TYR A 67 -3.76 -9.03 -6.18
N THR A 68 -3.37 -10.25 -5.85
CA THR A 68 -4.18 -11.47 -5.97
C THR A 68 -5.27 -11.51 -4.89
N HIS A 69 -4.96 -11.05 -3.67
CA HIS A 69 -5.98 -10.86 -2.63
C HIS A 69 -5.66 -9.67 -1.73
N THR A 70 -6.56 -8.70 -1.67
CA THR A 70 -6.36 -7.45 -0.92
C THR A 70 -7.22 -7.45 0.36
N PRO A 71 -6.66 -7.04 1.51
CA PRO A 71 -7.46 -6.86 2.72
C PRO A 71 -8.55 -5.80 2.52
N LYS A 72 -9.79 -6.15 2.87
CA LYS A 72 -10.95 -5.24 2.81
C LYS A 72 -10.82 -4.09 3.83
N ASP A 73 -10.32 -4.41 5.03
CA ASP A 73 -10.35 -3.50 6.18
C ASP A 73 -8.97 -3.00 6.64
N GLN A 74 -7.89 -3.25 5.89
CA GLN A 74 -6.58 -2.76 6.32
C GLN A 74 -6.30 -1.32 5.83
N PRO A 75 -5.98 -0.38 6.73
CA PRO A 75 -5.66 1.01 6.40
C PRO A 75 -4.26 1.19 5.75
N CYS A 76 -3.67 0.14 5.18
CA CYS A 76 -2.33 0.18 4.59
C CYS A 76 -2.19 1.24 3.49
N ILE A 77 -3.26 1.53 2.75
CA ILE A 77 -3.27 2.62 1.76
C ILE A 77 -3.19 4.01 2.42
N TRP A 78 -3.86 4.18 3.56
CA TRP A 78 -3.75 5.41 4.35
C TRP A 78 -2.35 5.57 4.92
N TYR A 79 -1.78 4.50 5.46
CA TYR A 79 -0.40 4.52 5.97
C TYR A 79 0.62 4.84 4.88
N ARG A 80 0.45 4.28 3.68
CA ARG A 80 1.29 4.62 2.53
C ARG A 80 1.17 6.10 2.14
N SER A 81 -0.04 6.65 2.23
CA SER A 81 -0.27 8.06 1.93
C SER A 81 0.39 8.94 2.98
N ILE A 82 0.25 8.61 4.26
CA ILE A 82 0.95 9.30 5.37
C ILE A 82 2.47 9.23 5.17
N GLU A 83 3.02 8.06 4.83
CA GLU A 83 4.44 7.90 4.55
C GLU A 83 4.92 8.81 3.41
N LYS A 84 4.22 8.80 2.26
CA LYS A 84 4.55 9.65 1.11
C LYS A 84 4.51 11.14 1.45
N LEU A 85 3.51 11.55 2.23
CA LEU A 85 3.24 12.95 2.51
C LEU A 85 4.14 13.54 3.60
N PHE A 86 4.41 12.76 4.65
CA PHE A 86 5.13 13.24 5.83
C PHE A 86 6.55 12.67 5.95
N GLY A 87 6.91 11.68 5.14
CA GLY A 87 8.25 11.10 5.10
C GLY A 87 8.61 10.20 6.29
N PHE A 88 7.63 9.71 7.05
CA PHE A 88 7.85 8.77 8.14
C PHE A 88 7.00 7.50 7.98
N ILE A 89 7.52 6.37 8.46
CA ILE A 89 6.82 5.08 8.40
C ILE A 89 5.91 4.95 9.63
N PRO A 90 4.58 4.75 9.45
CA PRO A 90 3.67 4.55 10.58
C PRO A 90 4.06 3.32 11.42
N SER A 91 3.94 3.42 12.74
CA SER A 91 4.33 2.34 13.68
C SER A 91 3.60 1.02 13.41
N LYS A 92 2.37 1.07 12.90
CA LYS A 92 1.62 -0.12 12.47
C LYS A 92 2.28 -0.84 11.30
N CYS A 93 2.88 -0.13 10.34
CA CYS A 93 3.63 -0.72 9.24
C CYS A 93 4.89 -1.46 9.70
N LEU A 94 5.47 -1.06 10.83
CA LEU A 94 6.63 -1.75 11.44
C LEU A 94 6.26 -3.07 12.12
N ASN A 95 4.97 -3.35 12.28
CA ASN A 95 4.46 -4.59 12.88
C ASN A 95 3.83 -5.54 11.85
N CYS A 96 3.94 -5.23 10.54
CA CYS A 96 3.48 -6.10 9.47
C CYS A 96 4.58 -7.09 9.08
N TRP A 97 4.22 -8.37 8.99
CA TRP A 97 5.12 -9.43 8.60
C TRP A 97 4.79 -9.89 7.18
N LYS A 98 5.80 -10.37 6.45
CA LYS A 98 5.57 -10.94 5.12
C LYS A 98 6.44 -12.16 4.88
N VAL A 99 5.83 -13.16 4.25
CA VAL A 99 6.58 -14.25 3.60
C VAL A 99 6.98 -13.75 2.21
N VAL A 100 8.24 -13.94 1.86
CA VAL A 100 8.79 -13.52 0.57
C VAL A 100 9.14 -14.74 -0.27
N VAL A 101 8.50 -14.85 -1.42
CA VAL A 101 8.81 -15.84 -2.46
C VAL A 101 9.53 -15.13 -3.60
N ARG A 102 10.54 -15.77 -4.19
CA ARG A 102 11.36 -15.21 -5.29
C ARG A 102 11.34 -16.16 -6.49
N PRO A 103 10.33 -16.06 -7.37
CA PRO A 103 10.33 -16.78 -8.63
C PRO A 103 11.58 -16.46 -9.44
N GLN A 104 12.20 -17.46 -10.06
CA GLN A 104 13.38 -17.33 -10.92
C GLN A 104 13.02 -17.18 -12.40
N SER A 105 11.79 -17.54 -12.77
CA SER A 105 11.26 -17.49 -14.13
C SER A 105 9.87 -16.88 -14.19
N ILE A 106 9.44 -16.49 -15.40
CA ILE A 106 8.07 -16.02 -15.62
C ILE A 106 7.05 -17.13 -15.38
N VAL A 107 7.43 -18.39 -15.64
CA VAL A 107 6.60 -19.57 -15.39
C VAL A 107 6.35 -19.71 -13.88
N GLU A 108 7.41 -19.70 -13.07
CA GLU A 108 7.28 -19.74 -11.61
C GLU A 108 6.49 -18.55 -11.04
N LEU A 109 6.53 -17.38 -11.70
CA LEU A 109 5.69 -16.25 -11.31
C LEU A 109 4.20 -16.52 -11.54
N PHE A 110 3.85 -17.17 -12.65
CA PHE A 110 2.47 -17.59 -12.92
C PHE A 110 2.03 -18.70 -11.96
N ASP A 111 2.88 -19.71 -11.73
CA ASP A 111 2.59 -20.78 -10.76
C ASP A 111 2.33 -20.20 -9.37
N LEU A 112 3.14 -19.22 -8.95
CA LEU A 112 2.93 -18.49 -7.70
C LEU A 112 1.62 -17.68 -7.71
N CYS A 113 1.24 -17.09 -8.84
CA CYS A 113 0.00 -16.34 -8.96
C CYS A 113 -1.22 -17.26 -8.77
N ASP A 114 -1.19 -18.44 -9.38
CA ASP A 114 -2.25 -19.44 -9.28
C ASP A 114 -2.35 -19.97 -7.84
N LEU A 115 -1.20 -20.32 -7.23
CA LEU A 115 -1.14 -20.71 -5.82
C LEU A 115 -1.74 -19.62 -4.89
N GLN A 116 -1.42 -18.36 -5.14
CA GLN A 116 -1.96 -17.25 -4.35
C GLN A 116 -3.49 -17.16 -4.45
N HIS A 117 -4.06 -17.38 -5.63
CA HIS A 117 -5.52 -17.42 -5.79
C HIS A 117 -6.15 -18.62 -5.09
N GLU A 118 -5.54 -19.79 -5.19
CA GLU A 118 -6.03 -21.01 -4.51
C GLU A 118 -6.02 -20.82 -3.00
N MET A 119 -4.91 -20.34 -2.42
CA MET A 119 -4.81 -20.09 -0.99
C MET A 119 -5.79 -18.99 -0.51
N ALA A 120 -6.02 -17.96 -1.32
CA ALA A 120 -7.00 -16.91 -1.00
C ALA A 120 -8.45 -17.41 -1.08
N ALA A 121 -8.75 -18.40 -1.92
CA ALA A 121 -10.04 -19.05 -1.95
C ALA A 121 -10.28 -19.95 -0.73
N GLU A 122 -9.22 -20.53 -0.16
CA GLU A 122 -9.29 -21.36 1.05
C GLU A 122 -9.29 -20.53 2.35
N ASP A 123 -8.58 -19.40 2.37
CA ASP A 123 -8.40 -18.52 3.52
C ASP A 123 -8.53 -17.03 3.12
N ASP A 124 -9.63 -16.40 3.50
CA ASP A 124 -9.89 -14.96 3.24
C ASP A 124 -8.86 -14.04 3.92
N SER A 125 -8.09 -14.54 4.90
CA SER A 125 -6.98 -13.80 5.52
C SER A 125 -5.66 -13.90 4.73
N CYS A 126 -5.62 -14.68 3.64
CA CYS A 126 -4.45 -14.86 2.78
C CYS A 126 -4.21 -13.65 1.87
N HIS A 127 -3.88 -12.51 2.46
CA HIS A 127 -3.57 -11.30 1.71
C HIS A 127 -2.23 -11.42 1.00
N CYS A 128 -2.23 -11.30 -0.31
CA CYS A 128 -1.05 -11.57 -1.11
C CYS A 128 -1.00 -10.77 -2.40
N LYS A 129 0.22 -10.74 -2.98
CA LYS A 129 0.48 -10.17 -4.29
C LYS A 129 1.73 -10.78 -4.90
N CYS A 130 1.85 -10.76 -6.22
CA CYS A 130 3.05 -11.14 -6.94
C CYS A 130 3.32 -10.17 -8.10
N GLY A 131 4.52 -10.21 -8.68
CA GLY A 131 4.82 -9.39 -9.85
C GLY A 131 6.30 -9.19 -10.14
N ILE A 132 6.58 -8.22 -10.99
CA ILE A 132 7.91 -7.82 -11.43
C ILE A 132 8.57 -6.97 -10.35
N GLU A 133 9.79 -7.34 -10.00
CA GLU A 133 10.62 -6.55 -9.11
C GLU A 133 11.40 -5.52 -9.93
N LYS A 134 11.12 -4.23 -9.69
CA LYS A 134 11.76 -3.11 -10.39
C LYS A 134 12.85 -2.43 -9.55
N ARG A 135 13.06 -2.86 -8.31
CA ARG A 135 14.02 -2.24 -7.40
C ARG A 135 15.40 -2.86 -7.57
N ASP A 136 16.36 -2.05 -7.98
CA ASP A 136 17.74 -2.47 -8.24
C ASP A 136 18.46 -3.06 -7.02
N TYR A 137 18.01 -2.74 -5.81
CA TYR A 137 18.57 -3.25 -4.56
C TYR A 137 17.98 -4.60 -4.11
N VAL A 138 17.01 -5.15 -4.85
CA VAL A 138 16.45 -6.48 -4.59
C VAL A 138 17.05 -7.48 -5.57
N PHE A 139 17.65 -8.55 -5.04
CA PHE A 139 18.19 -9.62 -5.87
C PHE A 139 17.05 -10.55 -6.37
N GLY A 140 16.57 -10.30 -7.58
CA GLY A 140 15.56 -11.10 -8.28
C GLY A 140 14.74 -10.28 -9.28
N ASN A 141 14.28 -10.91 -10.36
CA ASN A 141 13.44 -10.25 -11.38
C ASN A 141 11.95 -10.21 -10.99
N TYR A 142 11.54 -11.11 -10.09
CA TYR A 142 10.15 -11.32 -9.69
C TYR A 142 10.05 -11.43 -8.17
N GLY A 143 8.86 -11.19 -7.63
CA GLY A 143 8.59 -11.35 -6.21
C GLY A 143 7.15 -11.75 -5.92
N GLY A 144 6.99 -12.42 -4.79
CA GLY A 144 5.73 -12.81 -4.18
C GLY A 144 5.70 -12.45 -2.71
N TYR A 145 4.63 -11.82 -2.25
CA TYR A 145 4.46 -11.49 -0.84
C TYR A 145 3.13 -12.03 -0.31
N PHE A 146 3.19 -12.69 0.85
CA PHE A 146 2.03 -13.02 1.68
C PHE A 146 2.13 -12.19 2.96
N TYR A 147 1.13 -11.35 3.22
CA TYR A 147 1.10 -10.42 4.35
C TYR A 147 0.46 -11.06 5.58
N ASN A 148 1.09 -10.88 6.74
CA ASN A 148 0.71 -11.53 7.99
C ASN A 148 0.67 -10.54 9.15
N PRO A 149 -0.29 -10.69 10.09
CA PRO A 149 -0.46 -9.78 11.22
C PRO A 149 0.55 -9.99 12.35
N SER A 150 1.27 -11.12 12.36
CA SER A 150 2.27 -11.46 13.37
C SER A 150 3.39 -12.33 12.79
N LEU A 151 4.52 -12.42 13.50
CA LEU A 151 5.62 -13.31 13.13
C LEU A 151 5.17 -14.78 13.13
N GLU A 152 4.42 -15.20 14.15
CA GLU A 152 3.87 -16.56 14.25
C GLU A 152 3.03 -16.91 13.02
N LYS A 153 2.08 -16.05 12.64
CA LYS A 153 1.29 -16.26 11.41
C LYS A 153 2.14 -16.23 10.14
N GLY A 154 3.19 -15.41 10.13
CA GLY A 154 4.18 -15.43 9.05
C GLY A 154 4.95 -16.75 8.94
N LEU A 155 5.25 -17.39 10.07
CA LEU A 155 5.92 -18.71 10.09
C LEU A 155 4.95 -19.81 9.64
N ASP A 156 3.71 -19.81 10.14
CA ASP A 156 2.65 -20.73 9.70
C ASP A 156 2.47 -20.64 8.17
N ARG A 157 2.30 -19.41 7.65
CA ARG A 157 2.13 -19.17 6.21
C ARG A 157 3.37 -19.57 5.41
N ARG A 158 4.57 -19.42 5.95
CA ARG A 158 5.80 -19.85 5.28
C ARG A 158 5.80 -21.36 5.09
N ASP A 159 5.39 -22.09 6.12
CA ASP A 159 5.39 -23.56 6.08
C ASP A 159 4.29 -24.07 5.14
N GLU A 160 3.11 -23.46 5.18
CA GLU A 160 2.02 -23.71 4.21
C GLU A 160 2.46 -23.48 2.75
N VAL A 161 3.11 -22.34 2.46
CA VAL A 161 3.63 -22.04 1.11
C VAL A 161 4.67 -23.05 0.67
N ARG A 162 5.52 -23.55 1.58
CA ARG A 162 6.53 -24.57 1.26
C ARG A 162 5.96 -25.94 1.01
N GLU A 163 4.83 -26.29 1.62
CA GLU A 163 4.16 -27.57 1.39
C GLU A 163 3.43 -27.59 0.04
N LYS A 164 2.97 -26.44 -0.44
CA LYS A 164 2.26 -26.29 -1.72
C LYS A 164 3.16 -25.92 -2.92
N CYS A 165 4.44 -25.61 -2.70
CA CYS A 165 5.43 -25.28 -3.75
C CYS A 165 6.41 -26.41 -4.05
#